data_AF-A0A7M7NVU4-F1
#
_entry.id   AF-A0A7M7NVU4-F1
#
_cell.length_a   1.000
_cell.length_b   1.000
_cell.length_c   1.000
_cell.angle_alpha   90.00
_cell.angle_beta   90.00
_cell.angle_gamma   90.00
#
_symmetry.space_group_name_H-M   'P 1'
#
loop_
_entity.id
_entity.type
_entity.pdbx_description
1 polymer ?
#
loop_
_entity_poly.entity_id
_entity_poly.type
_entity_poly.pdbx_seq_one_letter_code
_entity_poly.pdbx_strand_id
1 'polypeptide(L)'
;MEQLSLRQMSDHQQKKRIFTTCTFFLPRSFQGNPITTIEAGALNGVPTLRDVRLLSSDRIRLQPDTFVGPSKIELLVVRDERVCCIVPESFGCITRELPHPLFTCRRTFLQNMTIKVFIWILSISGLLGNGYVIFTRLRDKPKTPTGAVQSTLINNLAVSDFLMGIYMLIIAVMDLYIGEAYFWDGIGNEWRTSNACQIAGFVSFLSTEASVFLLTLISVDRFIVIQFPFSQNRLGVKSSRVFAAIAWLLALILSVGSLLLNQLESDAHGLSDVCVGLPLIRKFSSVYSEVDSYTLTRYGVTTFNFLASGTSPTWQFSIAIYLGVNLVSFLVIICCYVAIFFSVRLSRKAAGKKSATEIKMARKLFFIVGTDFFCWMPIIIMGIFIQAGVITLSSNIYAWLVVFVLPINSSINPFLYTLIEKVTK
;
A
#
# COMPACT_ATOMS: atom_id res chain seq x y z
N MET A 1 11.46 29.65 -34.73
CA MET A 1 11.63 28.94 -33.45
C MET A 1 13.14 28.80 -33.22
N GLU A 2 13.77 29.75 -32.53
CA GLU A 2 15.18 29.59 -32.13
C GLU A 2 15.24 28.62 -30.94
N GLN A 3 15.77 27.41 -31.17
CA GLN A 3 16.11 26.47 -30.11
C GLN A 3 17.53 26.80 -29.63
N LEU A 4 17.66 27.33 -28.41
CA LEU A 4 18.96 27.50 -27.78
C LEU A 4 19.39 26.16 -27.14
N SER A 5 20.27 25.42 -27.82
CA SER A 5 21.03 24.32 -27.22
C SER A 5 22.31 24.90 -26.60
N LEU A 6 22.29 25.16 -25.29
CA LEU A 6 23.46 25.66 -24.55
C LEU A 6 24.33 24.50 -24.09
N ARG A 7 25.08 23.89 -25.04
CA ARG A 7 25.97 22.75 -24.76
C ARG A 7 27.37 23.10 -24.27
N GLN A 8 27.69 24.37 -23.99
CA GLN A 8 29.08 24.76 -23.67
C GLN A 8 29.22 25.95 -22.71
N MET A 9 28.75 25.90 -21.45
CA MET A 9 29.22 26.88 -20.43
C MET A 9 29.22 26.25 -19.02
N SER A 10 30.28 26.51 -18.24
CA SER A 10 30.64 25.82 -16.99
C SER A 10 29.84 26.22 -15.74
N ASP A 11 29.78 25.24 -14.83
CA ASP A 11 28.93 24.98 -13.67
C ASP A 11 28.66 26.13 -12.65
N HIS A 12 29.53 27.12 -12.49
CA HIS A 12 29.40 28.07 -11.35
C HIS A 12 28.72 29.40 -11.69
N GLN A 13 28.71 29.83 -12.95
CA GLN A 13 27.99 31.05 -13.40
C GLN A 13 26.52 30.76 -13.78
N GLN A 14 26.12 29.48 -13.82
CA GLN A 14 24.83 29.00 -14.34
C GLN A 14 23.66 29.25 -13.38
N LYS A 15 23.89 29.27 -12.05
CA LYS A 15 22.81 29.29 -11.04
C LYS A 15 22.04 30.62 -10.94
N LYS A 16 22.73 31.77 -11.07
CA LYS A 16 22.11 33.11 -10.97
C LYS A 16 21.67 33.70 -12.31
N ARG A 17 22.20 33.21 -13.44
CA ARG A 17 22.09 33.83 -14.78
C ARG A 17 21.13 33.16 -15.77
N ILE A 18 20.44 32.08 -15.41
CA ILE A 18 19.40 31.50 -16.29
C ILE A 18 18.31 32.54 -16.59
N PHE A 19 18.03 33.44 -15.64
CA PHE A 19 16.95 34.41 -15.74
C PHE A 19 17.40 35.87 -15.86
N THR A 20 18.63 36.27 -15.47
CA THR A 20 19.04 37.69 -15.49
C THR A 20 19.49 38.24 -16.85
N THR A 21 19.69 37.40 -17.87
CA THR A 21 20.28 37.84 -19.17
C THR A 21 19.36 37.71 -20.38
N CYS A 22 18.04 37.56 -20.18
CA CYS A 22 17.10 37.29 -21.27
C CYS A 22 16.06 38.42 -21.44
N THR A 23 16.52 39.58 -21.94
CA THR A 23 15.71 40.78 -22.18
C THR A 23 15.01 40.79 -23.55
N PHE A 24 14.41 39.68 -24.02
CA PHE A 24 13.71 39.67 -25.32
C PHE A 24 12.42 38.84 -25.38
N PHE A 25 11.46 39.39 -26.13
CA PHE A 25 10.01 39.19 -26.22
C PHE A 25 9.52 37.89 -26.93
N LEU A 26 10.08 36.71 -26.66
CA LEU A 26 9.63 35.45 -27.32
C LEU A 26 9.39 34.29 -26.34
N PRO A 27 8.37 33.42 -26.59
CA PRO A 27 8.14 32.23 -25.78
C PRO A 27 9.33 31.27 -25.93
N ARG A 28 10.10 31.08 -24.85
CA ARG A 28 11.26 30.17 -24.83
C ARG A 28 10.92 28.87 -24.12
N SER A 29 11.17 27.75 -24.79
CA SER A 29 11.03 26.40 -24.26
C SER A 29 12.39 25.89 -23.76
N PHE A 30 12.53 25.58 -22.46
CA PHE A 30 13.70 24.87 -21.93
C PHE A 30 13.50 23.36 -22.08
N GLN A 31 13.58 22.85 -23.32
CA GLN A 31 13.45 21.42 -23.62
C GLN A 31 14.84 20.80 -23.79
N GLY A 32 15.15 19.76 -23.02
CA GLY A 32 16.43 19.03 -23.11
C GLY A 32 17.60 19.67 -22.36
N ASN A 33 17.34 20.57 -21.41
CA ASN A 33 18.35 21.10 -20.50
C ASN A 33 18.30 20.31 -19.18
N PRO A 34 19.44 19.90 -18.60
CA PRO A 34 19.49 19.21 -17.31
C PRO A 34 19.30 20.21 -16.17
N ILE A 35 18.08 20.74 -16.03
CA ILE A 35 17.73 21.59 -14.89
C ILE A 35 17.44 20.65 -13.73
N THR A 36 18.37 20.59 -12.78
CA THR A 36 18.29 19.69 -11.61
C THR A 36 17.90 20.43 -10.33
N THR A 37 17.96 21.77 -10.31
CA THR A 37 17.55 22.58 -9.15
C THR A 37 17.05 23.95 -9.62
N ILE A 38 15.99 24.46 -8.99
CA ILE A 38 15.50 25.83 -9.18
C ILE A 38 15.66 26.56 -7.84
N GLU A 39 16.48 27.62 -7.80
CA GLU A 39 16.74 28.37 -6.58
C GLU A 39 15.57 29.32 -6.23
N ALA A 40 15.41 29.60 -4.94
CA ALA A 40 14.44 30.60 -4.47
C ALA A 40 14.66 31.96 -5.14
N GLY A 41 13.58 32.57 -5.63
CA GLY A 41 13.64 33.86 -6.31
C GLY A 41 14.39 33.84 -7.65
N ALA A 42 14.60 32.68 -8.28
CA ALA A 42 15.21 32.56 -9.60
C ALA A 42 14.51 33.45 -10.65
N LEU A 43 13.24 33.80 -10.44
CA LEU A 43 12.41 34.61 -11.34
C LEU A 43 12.37 36.11 -10.99
N ASN A 44 13.04 36.55 -9.92
CA ASN A 44 12.95 37.93 -9.42
C ASN A 44 13.62 38.99 -10.33
N GLY A 45 14.36 38.55 -11.35
CA GLY A 45 15.05 39.43 -12.31
C GLY A 45 14.37 39.56 -13.69
N VAL A 46 13.19 38.98 -13.90
CA VAL A 46 12.52 38.90 -15.22
C VAL A 46 11.06 39.36 -15.15
N PRO A 47 10.81 40.66 -14.95
CA PRO A 47 9.45 41.19 -14.78
C PRO A 47 8.58 41.13 -16.05
N THR A 48 9.19 40.91 -17.22
CA THR A 48 8.50 40.84 -18.52
C THR A 48 8.10 39.42 -18.93
N LEU A 49 8.55 38.40 -18.19
CA LEU A 49 8.35 37.00 -18.55
C LEU A 49 6.91 36.56 -18.21
N ARG A 50 6.16 36.12 -19.24
CA ARG A 50 4.75 35.72 -19.12
C ARG A 50 4.51 34.22 -19.34
N ASP A 51 5.28 33.58 -20.22
CA ASP A 51 5.24 32.14 -20.51
C ASP A 51 6.59 31.51 -20.12
N VAL A 52 6.55 30.50 -19.25
CA VAL A 52 7.72 29.72 -18.83
C VAL A 52 7.47 28.24 -19.07
N ARG A 53 8.45 27.53 -19.64
CA ARG A 53 8.35 26.08 -19.86
C ARG A 53 9.51 25.33 -19.22
N LEU A 54 9.21 24.49 -18.24
CA LEU A 54 10.14 23.66 -17.48
C LEU A 54 9.98 22.19 -17.89
N LEU A 55 10.72 21.79 -18.93
CA LEU A 55 10.61 20.47 -19.56
C LEU A 55 11.90 19.65 -19.38
N SER A 56 12.48 19.69 -18.17
CA SER A 56 13.66 18.91 -17.81
C SER A 56 13.38 17.42 -17.95
N SER A 57 14.33 16.65 -18.48
CA SER A 57 14.29 15.18 -18.46
C SER A 57 14.72 14.61 -17.12
N ASP A 58 15.45 15.40 -16.33
CA ASP A 58 16.02 14.97 -15.07
C ASP A 58 15.12 15.38 -13.91
N ARG A 59 15.27 14.64 -12.80
CA ARG A 59 14.59 14.93 -11.54
C ARG A 59 14.94 16.34 -11.06
N ILE A 60 13.91 17.17 -10.85
CA ILE A 60 14.07 18.55 -10.38
C ILE A 60 13.98 18.59 -8.86
N ARG A 61 15.00 19.15 -8.21
CA ARG A 61 14.96 19.52 -6.80
C ARG A 61 14.25 20.86 -6.64
N LEU A 62 13.14 20.84 -5.94
CA LEU A 62 12.32 22.01 -5.64
C LEU A 62 12.76 22.60 -4.29
N GLN A 63 12.69 23.93 -4.17
CA GLN A 63 12.93 24.63 -2.91
C GLN A 63 11.67 25.41 -2.49
N PRO A 64 11.45 25.63 -1.18
CA PRO A 64 10.51 26.65 -0.73
C PRO A 64 10.81 27.98 -1.41
N ASP A 65 9.76 28.77 -1.69
CA ASP A 65 9.89 30.11 -2.26
C ASP A 65 10.50 30.21 -3.68
N THR A 66 10.56 29.08 -4.40
CA THR A 66 11.00 29.03 -5.81
C THR A 66 10.28 30.06 -6.69
N PHE A 67 8.98 30.28 -6.43
CA PHE A 67 8.11 31.17 -7.21
C PHE A 67 7.67 32.43 -6.44
N VAL A 68 8.39 32.83 -5.39
CA VAL A 68 8.03 34.01 -4.58
C VAL A 68 8.74 35.26 -5.11
N GLY A 69 7.92 36.21 -5.58
CA GLY A 69 8.34 37.54 -6.01
C GLY A 69 7.38 38.20 -7.01
N PRO A 70 7.62 39.45 -7.42
CA PRO A 70 6.76 40.19 -8.34
C PRO A 70 6.98 39.72 -9.79
N SER A 71 6.54 38.51 -10.12
CA SER A 71 6.57 37.95 -11.47
C SER A 71 5.19 38.03 -12.12
N LYS A 72 5.10 38.57 -13.34
CA LYS A 72 3.87 38.62 -14.16
C LYS A 72 3.66 37.36 -15.00
N ILE A 73 4.02 36.19 -14.47
CA ILE A 73 3.87 34.93 -15.18
C ILE A 73 2.38 34.62 -15.30
N GLU A 74 1.93 34.32 -16.51
CA GLU A 74 0.55 33.96 -16.80
C GLU A 74 0.42 32.46 -17.05
N LEU A 75 1.45 31.83 -17.65
CA LEU A 75 1.46 30.41 -17.98
C LEU A 75 2.80 29.75 -17.59
N LEU A 76 2.70 28.60 -16.93
CA LEU A 76 3.81 27.69 -16.64
C LEU A 76 3.51 26.29 -17.20
N VAL A 77 4.33 25.83 -18.14
CA VAL A 77 4.24 24.46 -18.69
C VAL A 77 5.32 23.60 -18.07
N VAL A 78 4.94 22.51 -17.41
CA VAL A 78 5.90 21.64 -16.70
C VAL A 78 5.79 20.19 -17.14
N ARG A 79 6.91 19.46 -17.07
CA ARG A 79 6.88 17.99 -17.06
C ARG A 79 6.57 17.46 -15.67
N ASP A 80 7.20 18.03 -14.66
CA ASP A 80 7.09 17.59 -13.27
C ASP A 80 5.85 18.21 -12.59
N GLU A 81 4.85 17.37 -12.35
CA GLU A 81 3.55 17.73 -11.73
C GLU A 81 3.70 18.40 -10.35
N ARG A 82 4.79 18.13 -9.62
CA ARG A 82 5.06 18.75 -8.30
C ARG A 82 5.21 20.26 -8.39
N VAL A 83 5.69 20.78 -9.52
CA VAL A 83 5.86 22.22 -9.73
C VAL A 83 4.51 22.93 -9.67
N CYS A 84 3.45 22.33 -10.22
CA CYS A 84 2.10 22.90 -10.16
C CYS A 84 1.54 22.96 -8.74
N CYS A 85 2.11 22.25 -7.78
CA CYS A 85 1.70 22.29 -6.38
C CYS A 85 2.30 23.46 -5.58
N ILE A 86 3.37 24.12 -6.06
CA ILE A 86 4.05 25.21 -5.35
C ILE A 86 3.83 26.59 -5.96
N VAL A 87 3.27 26.64 -7.16
CA VAL A 87 2.99 27.89 -7.85
C VAL A 87 1.73 28.57 -7.30
N PRO A 88 1.71 29.92 -7.23
CA PRO A 88 0.49 30.67 -6.95
C PRO A 88 -0.65 30.32 -7.90
N GLU A 89 -1.89 30.32 -7.40
CA GLU A 89 -3.10 30.05 -8.21
C GLU A 89 -3.30 31.05 -9.37
N SER A 90 -2.67 32.22 -9.29
CA SER A 90 -2.68 33.22 -10.36
C SER A 90 -1.95 32.75 -11.62
N PHE A 91 -1.10 31.72 -11.54
CA PHE A 91 -0.41 31.16 -12.69
C PHE A 91 -1.23 30.01 -13.28
N GLY A 92 -1.48 30.02 -14.59
CA GLY A 92 -1.96 28.83 -15.27
C GLY A 92 -0.85 27.78 -15.30
N CYS A 93 -0.98 26.69 -14.55
CA CYS A 93 0.00 25.60 -14.55
C CYS A 93 -0.52 24.39 -15.33
N ILE A 94 0.23 23.93 -16.33
CA ILE A 94 -0.15 22.83 -17.21
C ILE A 94 0.94 21.76 -17.22
N THR A 95 0.55 20.50 -17.02
CA THR A 95 1.45 19.35 -17.12
C THR A 95 1.46 18.79 -18.54
N ARG A 96 2.63 18.33 -19.01
CA ARG A 96 2.78 17.73 -20.35
C ARG A 96 2.48 16.22 -20.37
N GLU A 97 2.57 15.57 -19.21
CA GLU A 97 2.39 14.12 -19.05
C GLU A 97 1.16 13.83 -18.19
N LEU A 98 0.58 12.65 -18.39
CA LEU A 98 -0.57 12.19 -17.62
C LEU A 98 -0.13 11.97 -16.16
N PRO A 99 -0.79 12.62 -15.19
CA PRO A 99 -0.42 12.47 -13.78
C PRO A 99 -0.68 11.04 -13.31
N HIS A 100 0.13 10.61 -12.35
CA HIS A 100 -0.05 9.30 -11.72
C HIS A 100 -1.41 9.25 -10.99
N PRO A 101 -2.20 8.16 -11.05
CA PRO A 101 -3.57 8.11 -10.50
C PRO A 101 -3.66 8.36 -8.99
N LEU A 102 -2.58 8.08 -8.26
CA LEU A 102 -2.47 8.36 -6.81
C LEU A 102 -1.73 9.65 -6.48
N PHE A 103 -1.26 10.42 -7.48
CA PHE A 103 -0.55 11.66 -7.24
C PHE A 103 -1.40 12.65 -6.46
N THR A 104 -0.78 13.28 -5.48
CA THR A 104 -1.36 14.36 -4.69
C THR A 104 -0.28 15.39 -4.41
N CYS A 105 -0.65 16.66 -4.19
CA CYS A 105 0.28 17.73 -3.79
C CYS A 105 0.78 17.61 -2.33
N ARG A 106 0.96 16.37 -1.85
CA ARG A 106 1.46 16.05 -0.53
C ARG A 106 2.95 16.33 -0.43
N ARG A 107 3.38 17.01 0.64
CA ARG A 107 4.78 17.42 0.84
C ARG A 107 5.68 16.33 1.46
N THR A 108 5.09 15.34 2.12
CA THR A 108 5.82 14.27 2.82
C THR A 108 5.42 12.90 2.29
N PHE A 109 6.21 11.86 2.55
CA PHE A 109 5.88 10.48 2.21
C PHE A 109 4.52 10.05 2.81
N LEU A 110 4.40 10.02 4.14
CA LEU A 110 3.11 9.95 4.83
C LEU A 110 2.66 11.37 5.25
N GLN A 111 1.44 11.79 4.88
CA GLN A 111 0.95 13.15 5.16
C GLN A 111 0.51 13.33 6.60
N ASN A 112 -0.14 12.31 7.17
CA ASN A 112 -0.88 12.44 8.41
C ASN A 112 -0.02 11.96 9.59
N MET A 113 0.22 12.85 10.56
CA MET A 113 0.98 12.54 11.77
C MET A 113 0.39 11.36 12.54
N THR A 114 -0.93 11.21 12.56
CA THR A 114 -1.60 10.10 13.24
C THR A 114 -1.23 8.76 12.60
N ILE A 115 -1.17 8.68 11.26
CA ILE A 115 -0.72 7.47 10.56
C ILE A 115 0.74 7.17 10.90
N LYS A 116 1.61 8.20 10.93
CA LYS A 116 3.02 8.05 11.32
C LYS A 116 3.18 7.54 12.75
N VAL A 117 2.31 7.91 13.67
CA VAL A 117 2.36 7.36 15.03
C VAL A 117 1.90 5.91 15.04
N PHE A 118 0.78 5.61 14.38
CA PHE A 118 0.24 4.25 14.34
C PHE A 118 1.16 3.25 13.65
N ILE A 119 1.86 3.62 12.58
CA ILE A 119 2.77 2.70 11.87
C ILE A 119 3.88 2.18 12.79
N TRP A 120 4.43 3.04 13.66
CA TRP A 120 5.42 2.64 14.67
C TRP A 120 4.81 1.76 15.75
N ILE A 121 3.62 2.10 16.26
CA ILE A 121 2.93 1.30 17.28
C ILE A 121 2.64 -0.11 16.76
N LEU A 122 2.05 -0.21 15.56
CA LEU A 122 1.69 -1.48 14.94
C LEU A 122 2.93 -2.30 14.58
N SER A 123 3.98 -1.65 14.07
CA SER A 123 5.25 -2.33 13.78
C SER A 123 5.87 -2.96 15.05
N ILE A 124 6.07 -2.16 16.10
CA ILE A 124 6.71 -2.62 17.34
C ILE A 124 5.84 -3.68 18.04
N SER A 125 4.54 -3.43 18.15
CA SER A 125 3.62 -4.40 18.79
C SER A 125 3.49 -5.70 18.01
N GLY A 126 3.44 -5.64 16.68
CA GLY A 126 3.46 -6.81 15.80
C GLY A 126 4.73 -7.64 15.97
N LEU A 127 5.90 -7.00 16.00
CA LEU A 127 7.19 -7.70 16.16
C LEU A 127 7.36 -8.31 17.56
N LEU A 128 7.17 -7.50 18.62
CA LEU A 128 7.36 -7.97 19.99
C LEU A 128 6.29 -8.97 20.41
N GLY A 129 5.03 -8.71 20.09
CA GLY A 129 3.91 -9.56 20.43
C GLY A 129 4.01 -10.92 19.77
N ASN A 130 4.20 -10.96 18.45
CA ASN A 130 4.31 -12.24 17.73
C ASN A 130 5.63 -12.95 18.04
N GLY A 131 6.74 -12.22 18.23
CA GLY A 131 7.99 -12.80 18.69
C GLY A 131 7.87 -13.49 20.05
N TYR A 132 7.15 -12.89 21.00
CA TYR A 132 6.85 -13.50 22.29
C TYR A 132 6.00 -14.78 22.16
N VAL A 133 4.98 -14.76 21.29
CA VAL A 133 4.13 -15.94 21.03
C VAL A 133 4.95 -17.09 20.45
N ILE A 134 5.82 -16.79 19.47
CA ILE A 134 6.73 -17.78 18.88
C ILE A 134 7.64 -18.36 19.97
N PHE A 135 8.30 -17.50 20.74
CA PHE A 135 9.22 -17.91 21.81
C PHE A 135 8.55 -18.83 22.84
N THR A 136 7.40 -18.41 23.36
CA THR A 136 6.66 -19.17 24.38
C THR A 136 6.18 -20.52 23.85
N ARG A 137 5.66 -20.60 22.62
CA ARG A 137 5.17 -21.85 22.02
C ARG A 137 6.28 -22.81 21.63
N LEU A 138 7.49 -22.32 21.33
CA LEU A 138 8.67 -23.15 21.12
C LEU A 138 9.18 -23.76 22.44
N ARG A 139 9.14 -22.98 23.53
CA ARG A 139 9.57 -23.38 24.88
C ARG A 139 8.58 -24.33 25.56
N ASP A 140 7.31 -23.97 25.56
CA ASP A 140 6.28 -24.67 26.31
C ASP A 140 5.68 -25.82 25.48
N LYS A 141 6.07 -27.05 25.81
CA LYS A 141 5.55 -28.23 25.10
C LYS A 141 4.09 -28.52 25.49
N PRO A 142 3.19 -28.67 24.51
CA PRO A 142 1.78 -28.93 24.76
C PRO A 142 1.56 -30.32 25.37
N LYS A 143 0.65 -30.40 26.35
CA LYS A 143 0.35 -31.64 27.10
C LYS A 143 -0.63 -32.58 26.39
N THR A 144 -1.33 -32.11 25.36
CA THR A 144 -2.33 -32.89 24.61
C THR A 144 -2.04 -32.86 23.11
N PRO A 145 -2.39 -33.92 22.35
CA PRO A 145 -2.23 -33.93 20.89
C PRO A 145 -2.99 -32.78 20.20
N THR A 146 -4.22 -32.48 20.62
CA THR A 146 -5.01 -31.36 20.11
C THR A 146 -4.33 -30.00 20.38
N GLY A 147 -3.77 -29.84 21.58
CA GLY A 147 -2.99 -28.66 21.93
C GLY A 147 -1.70 -28.55 21.13
N ALA A 148 -1.10 -29.67 20.72
CA ALA A 148 0.09 -29.70 19.87
C ALA A 148 -0.18 -29.24 18.44
N VAL A 149 -1.30 -29.64 17.86
CA VAL A 149 -1.77 -29.12 16.56
C VAL A 149 -2.05 -27.63 16.66
N GLN A 150 -2.81 -27.21 17.67
CA GLN A 150 -3.13 -25.80 17.88
C GLN A 150 -1.88 -24.94 18.08
N SER A 151 -0.95 -25.39 18.91
CA SER A 151 0.33 -24.70 19.12
C SER A 151 1.10 -24.56 17.80
N THR A 152 1.11 -25.61 16.98
CA THR A 152 1.76 -25.58 15.65
C THR A 152 1.11 -24.55 14.73
N LEU A 153 -0.23 -24.52 14.64
CA LEU A 153 -0.94 -23.59 13.76
C LEU A 153 -0.85 -22.14 14.23
N ILE A 154 -1.02 -21.88 15.53
CA ILE A 154 -0.86 -20.53 16.10
C ILE A 154 0.58 -20.04 15.95
N ASN A 155 1.58 -20.92 16.10
CA ASN A 155 2.97 -20.54 15.89
C ASN A 155 3.25 -20.13 14.43
N ASN A 156 2.67 -20.85 13.46
CA ASN A 156 2.77 -20.45 12.05
C ASN A 156 2.05 -19.12 11.77
N LEU A 157 0.88 -18.91 12.37
CA LEU A 157 0.15 -17.64 12.24
C LEU A 157 0.96 -16.48 12.84
N ALA A 158 1.58 -16.67 14.00
CA ALA A 158 2.47 -15.68 14.60
C ALA A 158 3.72 -15.39 13.75
N VAL A 159 4.28 -16.40 13.06
CA VAL A 159 5.36 -16.17 12.08
C VAL A 159 4.87 -15.30 10.92
N SER A 160 3.68 -15.57 10.40
CA SER A 160 3.07 -14.76 9.36
C SER A 160 2.83 -13.31 9.80
N ASP A 161 2.25 -13.10 10.99
CA ASP A 161 1.99 -11.77 11.55
C ASP A 161 3.28 -11.02 11.93
N PHE A 162 4.35 -11.74 12.30
CA PHE A 162 5.67 -11.15 12.50
C PHE A 162 6.25 -10.58 11.18
N LEU A 163 6.02 -11.25 10.04
CA LEU A 163 6.39 -10.72 8.72
C LEU A 163 5.63 -9.43 8.40
N MET A 164 4.34 -9.33 8.75
CA MET A 164 3.59 -8.08 8.64
C MET A 164 4.24 -6.96 9.47
N GLY A 165 4.69 -7.27 10.69
CA GLY A 165 5.44 -6.35 11.53
C GLY A 165 6.75 -5.86 10.90
N ILE A 166 7.48 -6.74 10.19
CA ILE A 166 8.68 -6.39 9.41
C ILE A 166 8.32 -5.45 8.26
N TYR A 167 7.29 -5.76 7.48
CA TYR A 167 6.82 -4.88 6.40
C TYR A 167 6.49 -3.48 6.93
N MET A 168 5.74 -3.40 8.02
CA MET A 168 5.39 -2.13 8.65
C MET A 168 6.62 -1.35 9.15
N LEU A 169 7.64 -2.07 9.65
CA LEU A 169 8.90 -1.46 10.04
C LEU A 169 9.64 -0.86 8.84
N ILE A 170 9.66 -1.56 7.70
CA ILE A 170 10.28 -1.06 6.47
C ILE A 170 9.63 0.27 6.07
N ILE A 171 8.30 0.32 6.01
CA ILE A 171 7.59 1.55 5.63
C ILE A 171 7.80 2.67 6.67
N ALA A 172 7.82 2.35 7.97
CA ALA A 172 8.07 3.34 9.03
C ALA A 172 9.48 3.95 8.95
N VAL A 173 10.50 3.12 8.72
CA VAL A 173 11.90 3.57 8.55
C VAL A 173 12.04 4.40 7.27
N MET A 174 11.36 4.01 6.20
CA MET A 174 11.42 4.74 4.93
C MET A 174 10.67 6.07 4.98
N ASP A 175 9.62 6.21 5.80
CA ASP A 175 9.02 7.52 6.08
C ASP A 175 10.01 8.47 6.77
N LEU A 176 10.87 7.98 7.67
CA LEU A 176 11.93 8.80 8.27
C LEU A 176 13.03 9.17 7.28
N TYR A 177 13.42 8.23 6.40
CA TYR A 177 14.49 8.45 5.43
C TYR A 177 14.06 9.38 4.28
N ILE A 178 12.87 9.14 3.73
CA ILE A 178 12.35 9.88 2.58
C ILE A 178 11.68 11.19 3.05
N GLY A 179 10.86 11.15 4.10
CA GLY A 179 10.26 12.33 4.73
C GLY A 179 9.72 13.36 3.73
N GLU A 180 10.24 14.59 3.83
CA GLU A 180 9.92 15.71 2.92
C GLU A 180 10.66 15.66 1.58
N ALA A 181 11.77 14.90 1.50
CA ALA A 181 12.50 14.66 0.25
C ALA A 181 11.62 13.91 -0.78
N TYR A 182 10.54 13.25 -0.33
CA TYR A 182 9.49 12.71 -1.20
C TYR A 182 9.02 13.77 -2.21
N PHE A 183 8.64 14.96 -1.71
CA PHE A 183 8.10 16.02 -2.54
C PHE A 183 9.19 16.97 -3.05
N TRP A 184 10.15 17.38 -2.22
CA TRP A 184 11.13 18.40 -2.61
C TRP A 184 12.20 17.83 -3.53
N ASP A 185 12.71 16.64 -3.25
CA ASP A 185 13.76 16.01 -4.04
C ASP A 185 13.19 15.09 -5.15
N GLY A 186 11.92 14.68 -5.04
CA GLY A 186 11.22 13.93 -6.10
C GLY A 186 11.50 12.43 -6.08
N ILE A 187 11.84 11.91 -4.91
CA ILE A 187 12.32 10.53 -4.72
C ILE A 187 11.17 9.51 -4.82
N GLY A 188 9.90 9.95 -4.83
CA GLY A 188 8.74 9.05 -4.84
C GLY A 188 8.75 7.99 -5.94
N ASN A 189 9.13 8.36 -7.18
CA ASN A 189 9.19 7.38 -8.28
C ASN A 189 10.34 6.36 -8.13
N GLU A 190 11.50 6.81 -7.65
CA GLU A 190 12.64 5.93 -7.36
C GLU A 190 12.34 4.97 -6.22
N TRP A 191 11.63 5.44 -5.20
CA TRP A 191 11.19 4.59 -4.10
C TRP A 191 10.30 3.45 -4.61
N ARG A 192 9.25 3.77 -5.39
CA ARG A 192 8.29 2.78 -5.91
C ARG A 192 8.94 1.74 -6.83
N THR A 193 9.98 2.13 -7.57
CA THR A 193 10.74 1.23 -8.46
C THR A 193 11.91 0.53 -7.77
N SER A 194 12.24 0.91 -6.53
CA SER A 194 13.38 0.34 -5.79
C SER A 194 13.16 -1.10 -5.35
N ASN A 195 14.26 -1.85 -5.23
CA ASN A 195 14.24 -3.20 -4.65
C ASN A 195 13.69 -3.22 -3.22
N ALA A 196 13.88 -2.15 -2.44
CA ALA A 196 13.36 -2.07 -1.07
C ALA A 196 11.82 -2.08 -1.06
N CYS A 197 11.18 -1.33 -1.97
CA CYS A 197 9.74 -1.35 -2.13
C CYS A 197 9.24 -2.69 -2.65
N GLN A 198 9.94 -3.30 -3.62
CA GLN A 198 9.60 -4.65 -4.12
C GLN A 198 9.64 -5.71 -3.01
N ILE A 199 10.68 -5.68 -2.16
CA ILE A 199 10.81 -6.58 -1.01
C ILE A 199 9.70 -6.32 0.01
N ALA A 200 9.40 -5.05 0.31
CA ALA A 200 8.32 -4.69 1.23
C ALA A 200 6.96 -5.24 0.75
N GLY A 201 6.64 -5.04 -0.53
CA GLY A 201 5.42 -5.57 -1.15
C GLY A 201 5.35 -7.09 -1.11
N PHE A 202 6.45 -7.78 -1.43
CA PHE A 202 6.54 -9.23 -1.33
C PHE A 202 6.29 -9.73 0.10
N VAL A 203 6.93 -9.13 1.10
CA VAL A 203 6.77 -9.50 2.52
C VAL A 203 5.34 -9.28 2.99
N SER A 204 4.74 -8.13 2.63
CA SER A 204 3.33 -7.85 2.93
C SER A 204 2.42 -8.91 2.31
N PHE A 205 2.58 -9.20 1.03
CA PHE A 205 1.73 -10.15 0.31
C PHE A 205 1.86 -11.58 0.86
N LEU A 206 3.10 -12.02 1.13
CA LEU A 206 3.38 -13.33 1.71
C LEU A 206 2.70 -13.48 3.08
N SER A 207 2.82 -12.45 3.91
CA SER A 207 2.20 -12.41 5.24
C SER A 207 0.67 -12.46 5.17
N THR A 208 0.04 -11.63 4.33
CA THR A 208 -1.43 -11.60 4.24
C THR A 208 -1.99 -12.94 3.76
N GLU A 209 -1.42 -13.52 2.71
CA GLU A 209 -1.93 -14.78 2.13
C GLU A 209 -1.68 -15.98 3.04
N ALA A 210 -0.48 -16.07 3.64
CA ALA A 210 -0.18 -17.14 4.60
C ALA A 210 -1.13 -17.07 5.81
N SER A 211 -1.40 -15.87 6.34
CA SER A 211 -2.32 -15.70 7.47
C SER A 211 -3.74 -16.16 7.13
N VAL A 212 -4.28 -15.82 5.95
CA VAL A 212 -5.63 -16.24 5.55
C VAL A 212 -5.71 -17.77 5.42
N PHE A 213 -4.76 -18.41 4.73
CA PHE A 213 -4.76 -19.87 4.60
C PHE A 213 -4.64 -20.58 5.96
N LEU A 214 -3.81 -20.04 6.87
CA LEU A 214 -3.65 -20.58 8.22
C LEU A 214 -4.92 -20.38 9.06
N LEU A 215 -5.60 -19.25 8.95
CA LEU A 215 -6.88 -18.99 9.63
C LEU A 215 -7.98 -19.92 9.13
N THR A 216 -8.04 -20.19 7.82
CA THR A 216 -8.97 -21.19 7.25
C THR A 216 -8.66 -22.58 7.80
N LEU A 217 -7.39 -22.99 7.83
CA LEU A 217 -6.97 -24.28 8.38
C LEU A 217 -7.31 -24.42 9.87
N ILE A 218 -7.08 -23.38 10.66
CA ILE A 218 -7.46 -23.32 12.08
C ILE A 218 -8.98 -23.48 12.24
N SER A 219 -9.76 -22.80 11.39
CA SER A 219 -11.23 -22.84 11.44
C SER A 219 -11.77 -24.23 11.11
N VAL A 220 -11.22 -24.88 10.08
CA VAL A 220 -11.58 -26.25 9.69
C VAL A 220 -11.17 -27.26 10.78
N ASP A 221 -9.97 -27.15 11.34
CA ASP A 221 -9.52 -27.99 12.46
C ASP A 221 -10.48 -27.88 13.65
N ARG A 222 -10.88 -26.66 14.01
CA ARG A 222 -11.85 -26.45 15.10
C ARG A 222 -13.21 -27.03 14.80
N PHE A 223 -13.69 -26.84 13.58
CA PHE A 223 -14.95 -27.43 13.15
C PHE A 223 -14.94 -28.95 13.29
N ILE A 224 -13.89 -29.62 12.81
CA ILE A 224 -13.76 -31.08 12.89
C ILE A 224 -13.74 -31.56 14.35
N VAL A 225 -12.93 -30.92 15.20
CA VAL A 225 -12.77 -31.34 16.61
C VAL A 225 -14.08 -31.20 17.40
N ILE A 226 -14.84 -30.13 17.16
CA ILE A 226 -16.07 -29.83 17.92
C ILE A 226 -17.27 -30.59 17.37
N GLN A 227 -17.45 -30.60 16.05
CA GLN A 227 -18.60 -31.23 15.42
C GLN A 227 -18.51 -32.76 15.47
N PHE A 228 -17.29 -33.31 15.40
CA PHE A 228 -17.06 -34.75 15.36
C PHE A 228 -16.12 -35.22 16.49
N PRO A 229 -16.60 -35.25 17.75
CA PRO A 229 -15.79 -35.55 18.92
C PRO A 229 -15.22 -36.99 18.97
N PHE A 230 -15.73 -37.91 18.14
CA PHE A 230 -15.26 -39.29 18.02
C PHE A 230 -14.74 -39.64 16.61
N SER A 231 -14.64 -38.67 15.71
CA SER A 231 -14.11 -38.94 14.36
C SER A 231 -12.63 -39.34 14.44
N GLN A 232 -12.26 -40.33 13.62
CA GLN A 232 -10.87 -40.73 13.43
C GLN A 232 -10.12 -39.81 12.46
N ASN A 233 -10.84 -38.98 11.69
CA ASN A 233 -10.26 -38.07 10.70
C ASN A 233 -9.80 -36.74 11.30
N ARG A 234 -9.16 -36.79 12.48
CA ARG A 234 -8.63 -35.59 13.15
C ARG A 234 -7.29 -35.18 12.56
N LEU A 235 -7.05 -33.87 12.53
CA LEU A 235 -5.75 -33.35 12.16
C LEU A 235 -4.72 -33.84 13.19
N GLY A 236 -3.74 -34.62 12.74
CA GLY A 236 -2.57 -34.97 13.55
C GLY A 236 -1.47 -33.91 13.43
N VAL A 237 -0.48 -33.93 14.33
CA VAL A 237 0.64 -32.97 14.30
C VAL A 237 1.48 -33.08 13.02
N LYS A 238 1.67 -34.31 12.50
CA LYS A 238 2.38 -34.50 11.23
C LYS A 238 1.58 -33.89 10.08
N SER A 239 0.29 -34.21 9.99
CA SER A 239 -0.61 -33.66 8.97
C SER A 239 -0.72 -32.14 9.07
N SER A 240 -0.79 -31.56 10.28
CA SER A 240 -0.87 -30.11 10.46
C SER A 240 0.37 -29.38 9.97
N ARG A 241 1.56 -29.97 10.13
CA ARG A 241 2.80 -29.42 9.56
C ARG A 241 2.80 -29.48 8.03
N VAL A 242 2.30 -30.58 7.45
CA VAL A 242 2.18 -30.72 5.99
C VAL A 242 1.21 -29.67 5.45
N PHE A 243 0.02 -29.52 6.03
CA PHE A 243 -0.94 -28.51 5.59
C PHE A 243 -0.43 -27.08 5.79
N ALA A 244 0.28 -26.79 6.89
CA ALA A 244 0.93 -25.50 7.08
C ALA A 244 2.02 -25.25 6.03
N ALA A 245 2.83 -26.25 5.70
CA ALA A 245 3.84 -26.13 4.64
C ALA A 245 3.21 -25.90 3.26
N ILE A 246 2.07 -26.56 2.96
CA ILE A 246 1.30 -26.30 1.74
C ILE A 246 0.76 -24.87 1.73
N ALA A 247 0.20 -24.38 2.84
CA ALA A 247 -0.28 -23.00 2.95
C ALA A 247 0.85 -21.99 2.69
N TRP A 248 2.02 -22.20 3.28
CA TRP A 248 3.21 -21.36 3.03
C TRP A 248 3.68 -21.43 1.57
N LEU A 249 3.69 -22.63 0.98
CA LEU A 249 4.10 -22.81 -0.41
C LEU A 249 3.13 -22.08 -1.36
N LEU A 250 1.82 -22.21 -1.12
CA LEU A 250 0.80 -21.50 -1.90
C LEU A 250 0.97 -19.98 -1.76
N ALA A 251 1.11 -19.47 -0.53
CA ALA A 251 1.35 -18.05 -0.30
C ALA A 251 2.64 -17.57 -1.00
N LEU A 252 3.72 -18.36 -0.94
CA LEU A 252 4.98 -18.05 -1.61
C LEU A 252 4.82 -18.00 -3.14
N ILE A 253 4.14 -18.98 -3.74
CA ILE A 253 3.86 -19.00 -5.18
C ILE A 253 3.08 -17.75 -5.59
N LEU A 254 2.05 -17.38 -4.81
CA LEU A 254 1.25 -16.19 -5.09
C LEU A 254 2.08 -14.91 -4.95
N SER A 255 2.90 -14.77 -3.89
CA SER A 255 3.76 -13.60 -3.70
C SER A 255 4.83 -13.45 -4.78
N VAL A 256 5.47 -14.56 -5.18
CA VAL A 256 6.45 -14.56 -6.28
C VAL A 256 5.77 -14.24 -7.60
N GLY A 257 4.60 -14.84 -7.86
CA GLY A 257 3.80 -14.52 -9.05
C GLY A 257 3.45 -13.04 -9.10
N SER A 258 3.08 -12.45 -7.96
CA SER A 258 2.79 -11.03 -7.84
C SER A 258 4.01 -10.14 -8.16
N LEU A 259 5.20 -10.53 -7.68
CA LEU A 259 6.46 -9.84 -7.98
C LEU A 259 6.84 -9.93 -9.47
N LEU A 260 6.72 -11.12 -10.07
CA LEU A 260 7.04 -11.34 -11.48
C LEU A 260 6.08 -10.58 -12.40
N LEU A 261 4.79 -10.57 -12.08
CA LEU A 261 3.80 -9.78 -12.81
C LEU A 261 4.12 -8.28 -12.73
N ASN A 262 4.62 -7.79 -11.58
CA ASN A 262 5.06 -6.41 -11.45
C ASN A 262 6.30 -6.06 -12.29
N GLN A 263 7.14 -7.05 -12.63
CA GLN A 263 8.27 -6.80 -13.53
C GLN A 263 7.86 -6.78 -15.00
N LEU A 264 6.86 -7.59 -15.36
CA LEU A 264 6.32 -7.65 -16.73
C LEU A 264 5.42 -6.45 -17.04
N GLU A 265 4.66 -6.00 -16.05
CA GLU A 265 3.82 -4.81 -16.12
C GLU A 265 4.06 -4.04 -14.81
N SER A 266 4.88 -2.98 -14.89
CA SER A 266 5.32 -2.14 -13.74
C SER A 266 4.19 -1.53 -12.91
N ASP A 267 2.97 -1.70 -13.38
CA ASP A 267 1.77 -1.26 -12.71
C ASP A 267 1.45 -2.11 -11.47
N ALA A 268 1.85 -3.38 -11.27
CA ALA A 268 1.20 -4.26 -10.26
C ALA A 268 1.44 -3.94 -8.75
N HIS A 269 2.62 -3.45 -8.34
CA HIS A 269 2.98 -3.01 -6.98
C HIS A 269 3.64 -1.62 -6.96
N GLY A 270 4.09 -1.15 -8.12
CA GLY A 270 4.77 0.14 -8.29
C GLY A 270 3.86 1.36 -8.29
N LEU A 271 2.52 1.22 -8.23
CA LEU A 271 1.62 2.38 -8.16
C LEU A 271 1.51 2.95 -6.74
N SER A 272 1.71 2.17 -5.67
CA SER A 272 1.50 2.65 -4.31
C SER A 272 2.79 3.01 -3.59
N ASP A 273 2.82 4.16 -2.93
CA ASP A 273 3.96 4.57 -2.10
C ASP A 273 4.21 3.61 -0.92
N VAL A 274 3.20 2.84 -0.50
CA VAL A 274 3.32 1.82 0.55
C VAL A 274 3.59 0.42 0.00
N CYS A 275 3.87 0.28 -1.31
CA CYS A 275 4.33 -0.95 -1.95
C CYS A 275 3.34 -2.13 -1.90
N VAL A 276 2.05 -1.85 -1.68
CA VAL A 276 0.98 -2.85 -1.69
C VAL A 276 0.03 -2.54 -2.84
N GLY A 277 -0.26 -3.54 -3.69
CA GLY A 277 -1.21 -3.44 -4.78
C GLY A 277 -2.62 -3.93 -4.43
N LEU A 278 -3.37 -3.18 -3.63
CA LEU A 278 -4.78 -3.50 -3.33
C LEU A 278 -5.71 -3.23 -4.52
N PRO A 279 -6.84 -3.96 -4.67
CA PRO A 279 -7.83 -3.75 -5.74
C PRO A 279 -8.71 -2.50 -5.51
N LEU A 280 -8.11 -1.40 -5.06
CA LEU A 280 -8.77 -0.14 -4.71
C LEU A 280 -8.45 0.99 -5.71
N ILE A 281 -7.83 0.63 -6.83
CA ILE A 281 -7.39 1.56 -7.87
C ILE A 281 -7.94 1.06 -9.19
N ARG A 282 -8.24 2.00 -10.09
CA ARG A 282 -8.52 1.75 -11.50
C ARG A 282 -7.52 2.53 -12.34
N LYS A 283 -7.03 1.93 -13.43
CA LYS A 283 -6.27 2.68 -14.44
C LYS A 283 -7.19 3.22 -15.51
N PHE A 284 -6.74 4.27 -16.19
CA PHE A 284 -7.41 4.73 -17.40
C PHE A 284 -7.15 3.70 -18.52
N SER A 285 -8.23 3.13 -19.07
CA SER A 285 -8.18 2.09 -20.11
C SER A 285 -7.96 2.67 -21.50
N SER A 286 -8.45 3.89 -21.72
CA SER A 286 -8.31 4.63 -22.96
C SER A 286 -8.20 6.11 -22.59
N VAL A 287 -6.99 6.62 -22.75
CA VAL A 287 -6.70 8.05 -22.60
C VAL A 287 -6.56 8.60 -24.00
N TYR A 288 -7.49 9.45 -24.40
CA TYR A 288 -7.37 10.22 -25.63
C TYR A 288 -6.83 11.60 -25.30
N SER A 289 -5.84 12.02 -26.05
CA SER A 289 -5.27 13.34 -25.94
C SER A 289 -5.93 14.24 -26.99
N GLU A 290 -6.84 15.11 -26.58
CA GLU A 290 -7.34 16.17 -27.45
C GLU A 290 -6.45 17.39 -27.32
N VAL A 291 -6.16 18.05 -28.44
CA VAL A 291 -5.40 19.30 -28.40
C VAL A 291 -6.24 20.35 -27.68
N ASP A 292 -5.69 20.90 -26.60
CA ASP A 292 -6.31 22.00 -25.88
C ASP A 292 -6.28 23.25 -26.76
N SER A 293 -7.38 23.44 -27.48
CA SER A 293 -7.54 24.54 -28.44
C SER A 293 -7.50 25.90 -27.75
N TYR A 294 -7.92 25.99 -26.49
CA TYR A 294 -7.86 27.24 -25.73
C TYR A 294 -6.40 27.61 -25.43
N THR A 295 -5.62 26.67 -24.89
CA THR A 295 -4.20 26.91 -24.59
C THR A 295 -3.39 27.11 -25.87
N LEU A 296 -3.69 26.37 -26.94
CA LEU A 296 -3.06 26.55 -28.25
C LEU A 296 -3.37 27.93 -28.84
N THR A 297 -4.61 28.39 -28.80
CA THR A 297 -5.00 29.69 -29.39
C THR A 297 -4.52 30.87 -28.54
N ARG A 298 -4.56 30.74 -27.21
CA ARG A 298 -4.17 31.81 -26.28
C ARG A 298 -2.66 31.96 -26.13
N TYR A 299 -1.92 30.84 -26.11
CA TYR A 299 -0.50 30.84 -25.77
C TYR A 299 0.41 30.22 -26.84
N GLY A 300 -0.14 29.68 -27.94
CA GLY A 300 0.64 29.03 -28.99
C GLY A 300 1.33 27.73 -28.54
N VAL A 301 0.79 27.07 -27.51
CA VAL A 301 1.34 25.82 -26.96
C VAL A 301 0.40 24.67 -27.29
N THR A 302 0.90 23.65 -27.97
CA THR A 302 0.20 22.36 -28.09
C THR A 302 0.28 21.62 -26.77
N THR A 303 -0.75 21.75 -25.95
CA THR A 303 -1.02 20.92 -24.78
C THR A 303 -2.16 19.97 -25.10
N PHE A 304 -2.26 18.89 -24.33
CA PHE A 304 -3.29 17.90 -24.53
C PHE A 304 -4.20 17.85 -23.30
N ASN A 305 -5.49 18.00 -23.51
CA ASN A 305 -6.49 17.57 -22.55
C ASN A 305 -6.58 16.05 -22.64
N PHE A 306 -6.16 15.39 -21.56
CA PHE A 306 -6.29 13.94 -21.43
C PHE A 306 -7.72 13.62 -21.03
N LEU A 307 -8.52 13.18 -21.99
CA LEU A 307 -9.87 12.69 -21.78
C LEU A 307 -9.82 11.18 -21.54
N ALA A 308 -10.16 10.79 -20.31
CA ALA A 308 -10.36 9.39 -19.98
C ALA A 308 -11.70 8.92 -20.54
N SER A 309 -11.68 8.11 -21.60
CA SER A 309 -12.90 7.54 -22.21
C SER A 309 -13.37 6.27 -21.51
N GLY A 310 -12.52 5.66 -20.68
CA GLY A 310 -12.87 4.51 -19.85
C GLY A 310 -11.82 4.25 -18.77
N THR A 311 -12.24 3.62 -17.68
CA THR A 311 -11.33 3.08 -16.67
C THR A 311 -11.38 1.56 -16.73
N SER A 312 -10.22 0.91 -16.70
CA SER A 312 -10.13 -0.53 -16.57
C SER A 312 -9.71 -0.86 -15.14
N PRO A 313 -10.26 -1.95 -14.56
CA PRO A 313 -9.76 -2.46 -13.30
C PRO A 313 -8.28 -2.78 -13.46
N THR A 314 -7.44 -2.13 -12.67
CA THR A 314 -6.05 -2.57 -12.51
C THR A 314 -6.05 -3.94 -11.88
N TRP A 315 -5.25 -4.83 -12.46
CA TRP A 315 -4.77 -6.07 -11.85
C TRP A 315 -5.88 -7.08 -11.52
N GLN A 316 -6.38 -7.74 -12.58
CA GLN A 316 -7.18 -8.95 -12.47
C GLN A 316 -6.58 -9.97 -11.49
N PHE A 317 -5.24 -10.02 -11.38
CA PHE A 317 -4.52 -10.82 -10.39
C PHE A 317 -4.81 -10.38 -8.94
N SER A 318 -4.57 -9.12 -8.57
CA SER A 318 -4.84 -8.64 -7.20
C SER A 318 -6.33 -8.74 -6.84
N ILE A 319 -7.23 -8.55 -7.81
CA ILE A 319 -8.66 -8.79 -7.62
C ILE A 319 -8.90 -10.29 -7.37
N ALA A 320 -8.40 -11.19 -8.22
CA ALA A 320 -8.61 -12.62 -8.06
C ALA A 320 -8.07 -13.14 -6.71
N ILE A 321 -6.93 -12.63 -6.25
CA ILE A 321 -6.33 -13.05 -4.98
C ILE A 321 -6.99 -12.35 -3.79
N TYR A 322 -6.87 -11.02 -3.67
CA TYR A 322 -7.36 -10.30 -2.48
C TYR A 322 -8.87 -10.29 -2.34
N LEU A 323 -9.62 -10.36 -3.45
CA LEU A 323 -11.08 -10.45 -3.40
C LEU A 323 -11.54 -11.91 -3.52
N GLY A 324 -11.08 -12.65 -4.53
CA GLY A 324 -11.57 -14.00 -4.78
C GLY A 324 -11.15 -15.03 -3.72
N VAL A 325 -9.84 -15.25 -3.55
CA VAL A 325 -9.30 -16.26 -2.63
C VAL A 325 -9.68 -15.94 -1.18
N ASN A 326 -9.58 -14.67 -0.78
CA ASN A 326 -9.98 -14.25 0.57
C ASN A 326 -11.49 -14.39 0.80
N LEU A 327 -12.34 -14.03 -0.16
CA LEU A 327 -13.79 -14.23 -0.02
C LEU A 327 -14.14 -15.71 0.17
N VAL A 328 -13.56 -16.61 -0.63
CA VAL A 328 -13.78 -18.06 -0.48
C VAL A 328 -13.34 -18.53 0.90
N SER A 329 -12.17 -18.09 1.35
CA SER A 329 -11.64 -18.41 2.68
C SER A 329 -12.58 -17.93 3.79
N PHE A 330 -13.09 -16.69 3.70
CA PHE A 330 -14.05 -16.15 4.66
C PHE A 330 -15.38 -16.89 4.65
N LEU A 331 -15.88 -17.31 3.49
CA LEU A 331 -17.11 -18.12 3.41
C LEU A 331 -16.93 -19.46 4.14
N VAL A 332 -15.81 -20.15 3.90
CA VAL A 332 -15.48 -21.41 4.61
C VAL A 332 -15.43 -21.18 6.12
N ILE A 333 -14.74 -20.13 6.54
CA ILE A 333 -14.61 -19.74 7.95
C ILE A 333 -15.99 -19.48 8.57
N ILE A 334 -16.82 -18.64 7.93
CA ILE A 334 -18.17 -18.31 8.41
C ILE A 334 -19.01 -19.59 8.54
N CYS A 335 -19.02 -20.45 7.53
CA CYS A 335 -19.73 -21.73 7.59
C CYS A 335 -19.26 -22.61 8.77
N CYS A 336 -17.95 -22.70 9.00
CA CYS A 336 -17.38 -23.45 10.12
C CYS A 336 -17.87 -22.90 11.47
N TYR A 337 -17.79 -21.58 11.69
CA TYR A 337 -18.18 -20.97 12.96
C TYR A 337 -19.68 -20.94 13.20
N VAL A 338 -20.50 -20.77 12.15
CA VAL A 338 -21.96 -20.89 12.24
C VAL A 338 -22.34 -22.30 12.68
N ALA A 339 -21.74 -23.33 12.07
CA ALA A 339 -21.98 -24.71 12.46
C ALA A 339 -21.54 -25.00 13.91
N ILE A 340 -20.35 -24.51 14.32
CA ILE A 340 -19.88 -24.59 15.71
C ILE A 340 -20.87 -23.90 16.66
N PHE A 341 -21.39 -22.73 16.29
CA PHE A 341 -22.32 -21.98 17.15
C PHE A 341 -23.63 -22.76 17.39
N PHE A 342 -24.21 -23.32 16.34
CA PHE A 342 -25.43 -24.13 16.46
C PHE A 342 -25.18 -25.42 17.23
N SER A 343 -24.07 -26.13 16.98
CA SER A 343 -23.75 -27.35 17.71
C SER A 343 -23.54 -27.09 19.21
N VAL A 344 -22.86 -26.00 19.58
CA VAL A 344 -22.71 -25.60 20.97
C VAL A 344 -24.04 -25.24 21.63
N ARG A 345 -24.99 -24.64 20.91
CA ARG A 345 -26.33 -24.34 21.46
C ARG A 345 -27.19 -25.60 21.63
N LEU A 346 -27.14 -26.52 20.67
CA LEU A 346 -27.87 -27.78 20.72
C LEU A 346 -27.30 -28.74 21.78
N SER A 347 -25.96 -28.80 21.91
CA SER A 347 -25.26 -29.69 22.85
C SER A 347 -25.07 -29.13 24.26
N ARG A 348 -25.48 -27.87 24.52
CA ARG A 348 -25.37 -27.24 25.86
C ARG A 348 -26.13 -28.01 26.95
N LYS A 349 -27.13 -28.81 26.58
CA LYS A 349 -27.89 -29.69 27.47
C LYS A 349 -27.17 -31.00 27.84
N ALA A 350 -26.03 -31.34 27.23
CA ALA A 350 -25.36 -32.64 27.39
C ALA A 350 -23.80 -32.58 27.51
N ALA A 351 -23.19 -31.40 27.62
CA ALA A 351 -21.74 -31.26 27.48
C ALA A 351 -20.94 -31.60 28.76
N GLY A 352 -20.09 -32.63 28.71
CA GLY A 352 -19.10 -32.96 29.75
C GLY A 352 -17.84 -32.08 29.75
N LYS A 353 -16.96 -32.25 30.75
CA LYS A 353 -15.77 -31.40 31.03
C LYS A 353 -14.80 -31.23 29.85
N LYS A 354 -14.63 -32.27 29.01
CA LYS A 354 -13.76 -32.25 27.81
C LYS A 354 -14.34 -31.38 26.68
N SER A 355 -15.67 -31.40 26.51
CA SER A 355 -16.38 -30.55 25.53
C SER A 355 -16.31 -29.06 25.94
N ALA A 356 -16.42 -28.76 27.24
CA ALA A 356 -16.30 -27.40 27.76
C ALA A 356 -14.93 -26.75 27.46
N THR A 357 -13.83 -27.50 27.52
CA THR A 357 -12.49 -26.99 27.20
C THR A 357 -12.35 -26.65 25.71
N GLU A 358 -12.81 -27.52 24.82
CA GLU A 358 -12.77 -27.28 23.36
C GLU A 358 -13.66 -26.09 22.96
N ILE A 359 -14.83 -25.94 23.60
CA ILE A 359 -15.72 -24.77 23.40
C ILE A 359 -15.04 -23.47 23.85
N LYS A 360 -14.37 -23.48 25.01
CA LYS A 360 -13.59 -22.32 25.47
C LYS A 360 -12.49 -21.98 24.49
N MET A 361 -11.80 -22.97 23.90
CA MET A 361 -10.76 -22.78 22.90
C MET A 361 -11.31 -22.20 21.58
N ALA A 362 -12.43 -22.72 21.07
CA ALA A 362 -13.05 -22.19 19.86
C ALA A 362 -13.58 -20.77 20.03
N ARG A 363 -14.05 -20.39 21.23
CA ARG A 363 -14.41 -19.00 21.51
C ARG A 363 -13.22 -18.05 21.38
N LYS A 364 -12.00 -18.49 21.73
CA LYS A 364 -10.77 -17.68 21.54
C LYS A 364 -10.49 -17.46 20.06
N LEU A 365 -10.54 -18.56 19.29
CA LEU A 365 -10.26 -18.56 17.85
C LEU A 365 -11.32 -17.78 17.07
N PHE A 366 -12.58 -17.76 17.53
CA PHE A 366 -13.62 -16.91 16.97
C PHE A 366 -13.24 -15.43 16.99
N PHE A 367 -12.64 -14.92 18.08
CA PHE A 367 -12.22 -13.52 18.14
C PHE A 367 -11.04 -13.23 17.22
N ILE A 368 -10.07 -14.14 17.14
CA ILE A 368 -8.90 -14.02 16.24
C ILE A 368 -9.33 -13.97 14.78
N VAL A 369 -10.24 -14.87 14.41
CA VAL A 369 -10.83 -14.91 13.07
C VAL A 369 -11.72 -13.70 12.82
N GLY A 370 -12.48 -13.27 13.81
CA GLY A 370 -13.35 -12.10 13.72
C GLY A 370 -12.57 -10.82 13.47
N THR A 371 -11.43 -10.61 14.14
CA THR A 371 -10.58 -9.43 13.90
C THR A 371 -10.06 -9.38 12.48
N ASP A 372 -9.66 -10.52 11.90
CA ASP A 372 -9.23 -10.58 10.50
C ASP A 372 -10.37 -10.25 9.54
N PHE A 373 -11.55 -10.87 9.74
CA PHE A 373 -12.75 -10.60 8.94
C PHE A 373 -13.14 -9.11 8.96
N PHE A 374 -13.14 -8.47 10.13
CA PHE A 374 -13.50 -7.05 10.25
C PHE A 374 -12.47 -6.10 9.61
N CYS A 375 -11.21 -6.51 9.50
CA CYS A 375 -10.18 -5.72 8.82
C CYS A 375 -10.29 -5.85 7.29
N TRP A 376 -10.57 -7.05 6.79
CA TRP A 376 -10.67 -7.30 5.35
C TRP A 376 -12.01 -6.93 4.73
N MET A 377 -13.12 -7.05 5.46
CA MET A 377 -14.46 -6.78 4.94
C MET A 377 -14.60 -5.37 4.34
N PRO A 378 -14.14 -4.27 4.98
CA PRO A 378 -14.20 -2.93 4.38
C PRO A 378 -13.39 -2.84 3.07
N ILE A 379 -12.22 -3.46 3.02
CA ILE A 379 -11.33 -3.45 1.83
C ILE A 379 -12.00 -4.19 0.67
N ILE A 380 -12.59 -5.36 0.94
CA ILE A 380 -13.33 -6.16 -0.04
C ILE A 380 -14.53 -5.37 -0.58
N ILE A 381 -15.35 -4.79 0.32
CA ILE A 381 -16.53 -4.02 -0.07
C ILE A 381 -16.14 -2.79 -0.91
N MET A 382 -15.16 -2.01 -0.45
CA MET A 382 -14.66 -0.85 -1.19
C MET A 382 -14.06 -1.28 -2.54
N GLY A 383 -13.31 -2.38 -2.57
CA GLY A 383 -12.77 -2.95 -3.80
C GLY A 383 -13.87 -3.27 -4.81
N ILE A 384 -14.96 -3.92 -4.40
CA ILE A 384 -16.10 -4.20 -5.28
C ILE A 384 -16.71 -2.90 -5.81
N PHE A 385 -16.97 -1.91 -4.96
CA PHE A 385 -17.60 -0.65 -5.40
C PHE A 385 -16.71 0.18 -6.32
N ILE A 386 -15.41 0.26 -6.01
CA ILE A 386 -14.42 0.93 -6.86
C ILE A 386 -14.34 0.19 -8.19
N GLN A 387 -14.25 -1.15 -8.17
CA GLN A 387 -14.24 -1.97 -9.38
C GLN A 387 -15.58 -2.10 -10.10
N ALA A 388 -16.68 -1.58 -9.54
CA ALA A 388 -17.94 -1.34 -10.23
C ALA A 388 -18.05 0.09 -10.80
N GLY A 389 -17.16 1.02 -10.39
CA GLY A 389 -17.13 2.40 -10.89
C GLY A 389 -18.10 3.32 -10.17
N VAL A 390 -18.60 2.89 -9.00
CA VAL A 390 -19.58 3.62 -8.19
C VAL A 390 -18.88 4.65 -7.31
N ILE A 391 -17.65 4.37 -6.85
CA ILE A 391 -16.91 5.18 -5.88
C ILE A 391 -15.48 5.40 -6.38
N THR A 392 -14.96 6.61 -6.18
CA THR A 392 -13.53 6.93 -6.33
C THR A 392 -12.89 7.05 -4.94
N LEU A 393 -11.68 6.52 -4.78
CA LEU A 393 -10.98 6.52 -3.49
C LEU A 393 -9.92 7.61 -3.46
N SER A 394 -9.88 8.38 -2.37
CA SER A 394 -8.80 9.34 -2.16
C SER A 394 -7.51 8.64 -1.68
N SER A 395 -6.35 9.16 -2.10
CA SER A 395 -5.05 8.60 -1.69
C SER A 395 -4.82 8.60 -0.17
N ASN A 396 -5.51 9.46 0.58
CA ASN A 396 -5.46 9.47 2.05
C ASN A 396 -6.20 8.28 2.66
N ILE A 397 -7.41 7.96 2.17
CA ILE A 397 -8.16 6.78 2.66
C ILE A 397 -7.41 5.50 2.31
N TYR A 398 -6.81 5.43 1.11
CA TYR A 398 -5.95 4.32 0.73
C TYR A 398 -4.82 4.09 1.74
N ALA A 399 -4.12 5.16 2.12
CA ALA A 399 -3.04 5.09 3.11
C ALA A 399 -3.53 4.59 4.48
N TRP A 400 -4.71 5.03 4.95
CA TRP A 400 -5.32 4.52 6.18
C TRP A 400 -5.63 3.03 6.11
N LEU A 401 -6.18 2.56 4.99
CA LEU A 401 -6.50 1.13 4.83
C LEU A 401 -5.24 0.27 4.91
N VAL A 402 -4.17 0.66 4.20
CA VAL A 402 -2.93 -0.14 4.16
C VAL A 402 -2.10 -0.02 5.44
N VAL A 403 -1.98 1.18 6.01
CA VAL A 403 -1.06 1.42 7.14
C VAL A 403 -1.72 1.16 8.50
N PHE A 404 -3.05 1.21 8.58
CA PHE A 404 -3.76 0.99 9.84
C PHE A 404 -4.68 -0.23 9.81
N VAL A 405 -5.63 -0.30 8.87
CA VAL A 405 -6.66 -1.34 8.90
C VAL A 405 -6.09 -2.73 8.59
N LEU A 406 -5.21 -2.84 7.61
CA LEU A 406 -4.59 -4.11 7.21
C LEU A 406 -3.72 -4.74 8.31
N PRO A 407 -2.82 -4.00 8.98
CA PRO A 407 -1.83 -4.58 9.90
C PRO A 407 -2.31 -4.69 11.36
N ILE A 408 -3.48 -4.12 11.69
CA ILE A 408 -3.99 -4.11 13.07
C ILE A 408 -4.41 -5.51 13.53
N ASN A 409 -4.92 -6.37 12.63
CA ASN A 409 -5.25 -7.76 12.94
C ASN A 409 -4.02 -8.52 13.48
N SER A 410 -2.88 -8.42 12.80
CA SER A 410 -1.60 -9.06 13.14
C SER A 410 -1.03 -8.54 14.46
N SER A 411 -1.31 -7.28 14.80
CA SER A 411 -0.87 -6.67 16.06
C SER A 411 -1.75 -7.07 17.25
N ILE A 412 -3.06 -7.27 17.02
CA ILE A 412 -4.02 -7.69 18.06
C ILE A 412 -3.89 -9.18 18.39
N ASN A 413 -3.55 -10.00 17.40
CA ASN A 413 -3.46 -11.46 17.51
C ASN A 413 -2.67 -11.98 18.74
N PRO A 414 -1.43 -11.50 19.03
CA PRO A 414 -0.70 -11.85 20.25
C PRO A 414 -1.46 -11.66 21.56
N PHE A 415 -2.22 -10.58 21.66
CA PHE A 415 -3.03 -10.29 22.85
C PHE A 415 -4.19 -11.28 22.96
N LEU A 416 -4.82 -11.64 21.85
CA LEU A 416 -5.86 -12.67 21.82
C LEU A 416 -5.33 -14.07 22.14
N TYR A 417 -4.09 -14.39 21.74
CA TYR A 417 -3.45 -15.67 22.10
C TYR A 417 -3.16 -15.75 23.61
N THR A 418 -2.73 -14.66 24.23
CA THR A 418 -2.17 -14.63 25.59
C THR A 418 -3.17 -14.23 26.69
N LEU A 419 -3.97 -13.17 26.49
CA LEU A 419 -4.95 -12.70 27.48
C LEU A 419 -5.99 -13.78 27.79
N ILE A 420 -6.38 -14.51 26.76
CA ILE A 420 -7.39 -15.54 26.91
C ILE A 420 -6.82 -16.79 27.60
N GLU A 421 -5.48 -16.98 27.65
CA GLU A 421 -4.82 -18.04 28.42
C GLU A 421 -4.78 -17.72 29.93
N LYS A 422 -4.67 -16.44 30.31
CA LYS A 422 -4.69 -15.99 31.71
C LYS A 422 -6.09 -15.92 32.33
N VAL A 423 -7.12 -15.56 31.57
CA VAL A 423 -8.53 -15.50 32.07
C VAL A 423 -9.16 -16.90 32.26
N THR A 424 -8.47 -17.96 31.82
CA THR A 424 -8.98 -19.35 31.93
C THR A 424 -8.19 -20.26 32.86
N LYS A 425 -7.13 -19.75 33.50
CA LYS A 425 -6.63 -20.29 34.77
C LYS A 425 -7.41 -19.65 35.90
#